data_AF-A0A8H4ATQ8-F1
#
_entry.id   AF-A0A8H4ATQ8-F1
#
_cell.length_a   1.000
_cell.length_b   1.000
_cell.length_c   1.000
_cell.angle_alpha   90.00
_cell.angle_beta   90.00
_cell.angle_gamma   90.00
#
_symmetry.space_group_name_H-M   'P 1'
#
loop_
_entity.id
_entity.type
_entity.pdbx_description
1 polymer ?
#
loop_
_entity_poly.entity_id
_entity_poly.type
_entity_poly.pdbx_seq_one_letter_code
_entity_poly.pdbx_strand_id
1 'polypeptide(L)'
;MPLISCIENILKIPDKAQNLEFEYKELYKTTEDGKKIIYKEQNNRMCWKSAQNSLPIGSKLLSIILYSDATNCDTLVRQTFHRCLEVILNPIQKFSHSGTNLLINNKLIWTFPKVSIIIADWPEAATFCLTYKSTNSNHPCHFCLVNRDDLANTTRSKHDLVLKNHENMRTCLDKSEDKSVYIESIPNYFWNFK
;
A
#
# COMPACT_ATOMS: atom_id res chain seq x y z
N MET A 1 -5.36 17.62 -13.28
CA MET A 1 -4.32 16.99 -12.43
C MET A 1 -3.48 16.05 -13.28
N PRO A 2 -2.15 16.00 -13.11
CA PRO A 2 -1.26 15.21 -13.96
C PRO A 2 -1.61 13.72 -13.99
N LEU A 3 -1.90 13.12 -12.83
CA LEU A 3 -2.19 11.68 -12.75
C LEU A 3 -3.48 11.27 -13.47
N ILE A 4 -4.58 12.02 -13.28
CA ILE A 4 -5.84 11.74 -13.98
C ILE A 4 -5.66 11.88 -15.48
N SER A 5 -4.95 12.93 -15.93
CA SER A 5 -4.65 13.10 -17.36
C SER A 5 -3.80 11.94 -17.91
N CYS A 6 -2.83 11.43 -17.14
CA CYS A 6 -2.09 10.22 -17.52
C CYS A 6 -3.01 9.00 -17.63
N ILE A 7 -3.91 8.79 -16.66
CA ILE A 7 -4.89 7.68 -16.69
C ILE A 7 -5.81 7.81 -17.91
N GLU A 8 -6.34 9.00 -18.19
CA GLU A 8 -7.14 9.26 -19.39
C GLU A 8 -6.38 8.98 -20.68
N ASN A 9 -5.09 9.34 -20.74
CA ASN A 9 -4.26 9.07 -21.92
C ASN A 9 -4.00 7.57 -22.10
N ILE A 10 -3.85 6.80 -21.02
CA ILE A 10 -3.75 5.33 -21.08
C ILE A 10 -5.07 4.72 -21.55
N LEU A 11 -6.21 5.23 -21.06
CA LEU A 11 -7.55 4.77 -21.42
C LEU A 11 -7.94 5.05 -22.88
N LYS A 12 -7.28 6.01 -23.54
CA LYS A 12 -7.47 6.27 -24.98
C LYS A 12 -6.83 5.21 -25.89
N ILE A 13 -6.01 4.31 -25.36
CA ILE A 13 -5.39 3.23 -26.15
C ILE A 13 -6.47 2.16 -26.44
N PRO A 14 -6.91 2.00 -27.70
CA PRO A 14 -8.12 1.25 -28.05
C PRO A 14 -8.15 -0.19 -27.53
N ASP A 15 -7.00 -0.89 -27.58
CA ASP A 15 -6.88 -2.30 -27.18
C ASP A 15 -6.80 -2.50 -25.65
N LYS A 16 -6.59 -1.42 -24.87
CA LYS A 16 -6.40 -1.52 -23.41
C LYS A 16 -7.63 -1.10 -22.61
N ALA A 17 -8.53 -0.30 -23.19
CA ALA A 17 -9.72 0.21 -22.51
C ALA A 17 -10.66 -0.90 -22.00
N GLN A 18 -10.82 -1.99 -22.76
CA GLN A 18 -11.67 -3.12 -22.35
C GLN A 18 -11.12 -3.88 -21.13
N ASN A 19 -9.80 -3.88 -20.92
CA ASN A 19 -9.15 -4.55 -19.80
C ASN A 19 -9.16 -3.72 -18.51
N LEU A 20 -9.64 -2.46 -18.57
CA LEU A 20 -9.63 -1.52 -17.45
C LEU A 20 -10.99 -1.39 -16.76
N GLU A 21 -12.05 -1.98 -17.32
CA GLU A 21 -13.34 -2.06 -16.65
C GLU A 21 -13.30 -3.17 -15.59
N PHE A 22 -13.18 -2.76 -14.33
CA PHE A 22 -13.35 -3.68 -13.21
C PHE A 22 -14.83 -3.94 -12.95
N GLU A 23 -15.24 -5.20 -13.06
CA GLU A 23 -16.57 -5.67 -12.67
C GLU A 23 -16.41 -6.85 -11.71
N TYR A 24 -16.88 -6.69 -10.47
CA TYR A 24 -16.88 -7.77 -9.50
C TYR A 24 -17.78 -8.92 -9.96
N LYS A 25 -17.26 -10.15 -9.93
CA LYS A 25 -18.01 -11.37 -10.28
C LYS A 25 -17.80 -12.44 -9.20
N GLU A 26 -18.91 -12.98 -8.69
CA GLU A 26 -18.86 -14.08 -7.74
C GLU A 26 -18.59 -15.38 -8.50
N LEU A 27 -17.53 -16.09 -8.10
CA LEU A 27 -17.25 -17.41 -8.59
C LEU A 27 -17.79 -18.45 -7.62
N TYR A 28 -18.47 -19.46 -8.14
CA TYR A 28 -19.03 -20.55 -7.34
C TYR A 28 -18.48 -21.89 -7.81
N LYS A 29 -18.23 -22.79 -6.85
CA LYS A 29 -18.08 -24.22 -7.09
C LYS A 29 -19.36 -24.91 -6.68
N THR A 30 -19.87 -25.79 -7.53
CA THR A 30 -20.87 -26.75 -7.11
C THR A 30 -20.16 -27.88 -6.36
N THR A 31 -20.63 -28.17 -5.15
CA THR A 31 -20.22 -29.30 -4.30
C THR A 31 -21.46 -30.12 -3.94
N GLU A 32 -21.27 -31.33 -3.41
CA GLU A 32 -22.37 -32.20 -2.97
C GLU A 32 -23.29 -31.51 -1.93
N ASP A 33 -22.73 -30.60 -1.12
CA ASP A 33 -23.47 -29.77 -0.14
C ASP A 33 -24.07 -28.47 -0.71
N GLY A 34 -24.02 -28.24 -2.02
CA GLY A 34 -24.50 -27.02 -2.69
C GLY A 34 -23.40 -26.12 -3.27
N LYS A 35 -23.72 -24.85 -3.54
CA LYS A 35 -22.78 -23.87 -4.15
C LYS A 35 -21.91 -23.20 -3.07
N LYS A 36 -20.59 -23.33 -3.17
CA LYS A 36 -19.61 -22.62 -2.32
C LYS A 36 -18.91 -21.52 -3.12
N ILE A 37 -18.73 -20.34 -2.52
CA ILE A 37 -17.98 -19.23 -3.15
C ILE A 37 -16.50 -19.61 -3.23
N ILE A 38 -15.87 -19.35 -4.37
CA ILE A 38 -14.43 -19.57 -4.59
C ILE A 38 -13.71 -18.23 -4.73
N TYR A 39 -12.63 -18.07 -4.00
CA TYR A 39 -11.70 -16.95 -4.17
C TYR A 39 -10.49 -17.42 -4.99
N LYS A 40 -10.58 -17.31 -6.32
CA LYS A 40 -9.48 -17.69 -7.23
C LYS A 40 -8.46 -16.56 -7.44
N GLU A 41 -8.94 -15.32 -7.43
CA GLU A 41 -8.15 -14.12 -7.70
C GLU A 41 -8.48 -13.03 -6.65
N GLN A 42 -7.58 -12.05 -6.49
CA GLN A 42 -7.70 -10.97 -5.50
C GLN A 42 -8.93 -10.07 -5.73
N ASN A 43 -9.31 -9.85 -6.99
CA ASN A 43 -10.51 -9.14 -7.45
C ASN A 43 -11.83 -9.84 -7.05
N ASN A 44 -11.80 -11.13 -6.71
CA ASN A 44 -12.99 -11.91 -6.34
C ASN A 44 -13.28 -11.87 -4.83
N ARG A 45 -12.49 -11.13 -4.04
CA ARG A 45 -12.74 -10.96 -2.61
C ARG A 45 -14.00 -10.16 -2.35
N MET A 46 -14.72 -10.52 -1.29
CA MET A 46 -15.93 -9.82 -0.83
C MET A 46 -15.72 -8.32 -0.56
N CYS A 47 -14.50 -7.88 -0.24
CA CYS A 47 -14.19 -6.46 -0.08
C CYS A 47 -14.45 -5.65 -1.36
N TRP A 48 -14.26 -6.25 -2.54
CA TRP A 48 -14.56 -5.61 -3.82
C TRP A 48 -16.06 -5.54 -4.10
N LYS A 49 -16.82 -6.55 -3.68
CA LYS A 49 -18.29 -6.51 -3.68
C LYS A 49 -18.81 -5.34 -2.87
N SER A 50 -18.33 -5.21 -1.63
CA SER A 50 -18.72 -4.13 -0.73
C SER A 50 -18.30 -2.77 -1.29
N ALA A 51 -17.08 -2.66 -1.82
CA ALA A 51 -16.60 -1.42 -2.43
C ALA A 51 -17.48 -0.99 -3.62
N GLN A 52 -17.77 -1.90 -4.55
CA GLN A 52 -18.61 -1.60 -5.72
C GLN A 52 -20.06 -1.28 -5.32
N ASN A 53 -20.63 -1.99 -4.35
CA ASN A 53 -21.98 -1.74 -3.85
C ASN A 53 -22.12 -0.44 -3.07
N SER A 54 -21.02 0.08 -2.50
CA SER A 54 -21.03 1.36 -1.78
C SER A 54 -21.07 2.58 -2.71
N LEU A 55 -20.85 2.38 -4.01
CA LEU A 55 -20.80 3.46 -4.98
C LEU A 55 -22.20 3.85 -5.47
N PRO A 56 -22.38 5.12 -5.92
CA PRO A 56 -23.63 5.56 -6.54
C PRO A 56 -24.02 4.73 -7.77
N ILE A 57 -25.32 4.58 -7.99
CA ILE A 57 -25.87 3.85 -9.15
C ILE A 57 -25.35 4.47 -10.45
N GLY A 58 -24.88 3.62 -11.37
CA GLY A 58 -24.33 4.04 -12.67
C GLY A 58 -22.87 4.48 -12.64
N SER A 59 -22.22 4.49 -11.48
CA SER A 59 -20.78 4.71 -11.37
C SER A 59 -19.98 3.40 -11.49
N LYS A 60 -18.69 3.51 -11.82
CA LYS A 60 -17.76 2.38 -11.89
C LYS A 60 -16.59 2.56 -10.92
N LEU A 61 -16.10 1.44 -10.41
CA LEU A 61 -14.89 1.42 -9.60
C LEU A 61 -13.66 1.39 -10.53
N LEU A 62 -12.72 2.32 -10.33
CA LEU A 62 -11.43 2.31 -11.01
C LEU A 62 -10.38 1.71 -10.05
N SER A 63 -10.03 0.44 -10.30
CA SER A 63 -9.05 -0.30 -9.52
C SER A 63 -7.63 0.09 -9.94
N ILE A 64 -6.78 0.52 -8.99
CA ILE A 64 -5.39 0.91 -9.24
C ILE A 64 -4.47 -0.07 -8.51
N ILE A 65 -3.56 -0.71 -9.25
CA ILE A 65 -2.54 -1.59 -8.69
C ILE A 65 -1.21 -0.85 -8.69
N LEU A 66 -0.57 -0.76 -7.52
CA LEU A 66 0.78 -0.25 -7.38
C LEU A 66 1.75 -1.42 -7.43
N TYR A 67 2.80 -1.28 -8.24
CA TYR A 67 3.86 -2.26 -8.34
C TYR A 67 5.21 -1.59 -8.04
N SER A 68 6.05 -2.24 -7.25
CA SER A 68 7.40 -1.78 -6.94
C SER A 68 8.36 -2.98 -6.92
N ASP A 69 9.54 -2.78 -7.50
CA ASP A 69 10.56 -3.81 -7.72
C ASP A 69 11.98 -3.23 -7.59
N ALA A 70 12.18 -2.28 -6.66
CA ALA A 70 13.43 -1.54 -6.56
C ALA A 70 13.96 -1.53 -5.11
N THR A 71 15.04 -2.29 -4.94
CA THR A 71 15.72 -2.60 -3.69
C THR A 71 16.95 -1.70 -3.50
N ASN A 72 16.79 -0.59 -2.79
CA ASN A 72 17.70 -0.19 -1.71
C ASN A 72 17.19 1.09 -1.04
N CYS A 73 16.86 0.96 0.24
CA CYS A 73 16.17 1.98 1.00
C CYS A 73 17.05 2.47 2.15
N ASP A 74 18.02 3.33 1.84
CA ASP A 74 18.53 4.26 2.84
C ASP A 74 17.39 5.19 3.30
N THR A 75 17.48 5.74 4.51
CA THR A 75 16.44 6.56 5.14
C THR A 75 15.96 7.69 4.22
N LEU A 76 16.87 8.35 3.51
CA LEU A 76 16.53 9.43 2.59
C LEU A 76 15.67 8.95 1.40
N VAL A 77 15.98 7.78 0.86
CA VAL A 77 15.22 7.16 -0.25
C VAL A 77 13.82 6.83 0.24
N ARG A 78 13.66 6.29 1.46
CA ARG A 78 12.35 5.99 2.06
C ARG A 78 11.51 7.24 2.27
N GLN A 79 12.08 8.28 2.87
CA GLN A 79 11.35 9.54 3.08
C GLN A 79 10.90 10.16 1.75
N THR A 80 11.79 10.15 0.76
CA THR A 80 11.47 10.64 -0.59
C THR A 80 10.39 9.79 -1.24
N PHE A 81 10.47 8.46 -1.11
CA PHE A 81 9.46 7.53 -1.60
C PHE A 81 8.08 7.81 -1.03
N HIS A 82 7.95 7.97 0.30
CA HIS A 82 6.67 8.30 0.92
C HIS A 82 6.13 9.67 0.52
N ARG A 83 6.99 10.68 0.34
CA ARG A 83 6.59 11.99 -0.19
C ARG A 83 6.12 11.91 -1.65
N CYS A 84 6.82 11.15 -2.49
CA CYS A 84 6.42 10.93 -3.88
C CYS A 84 5.07 10.21 -3.94
N LEU A 85 4.88 9.18 -3.11
CA LEU A 85 3.61 8.48 -3.01
C LEU A 85 2.48 9.40 -2.54
N GLU A 86 2.71 10.28 -1.57
CA GLU A 86 1.73 11.28 -1.19
C GLU A 86 1.33 12.16 -2.38
N VAL A 87 2.29 12.69 -3.14
CA VAL A 87 2.02 13.52 -4.33
C VAL A 87 1.23 12.75 -5.39
N ILE A 88 1.59 11.49 -5.64
CA ILE A 88 0.94 10.64 -6.65
C ILE A 88 -0.46 10.22 -6.19
N LEU A 89 -0.62 9.83 -4.93
CA LEU A 89 -1.85 9.22 -4.43
C LEU A 89 -2.87 10.23 -3.90
N ASN A 90 -2.48 11.47 -3.59
CA ASN A 90 -3.38 12.53 -3.13
C ASN A 90 -4.54 12.81 -4.11
N PRO A 91 -4.32 12.91 -5.44
CA PRO A 91 -5.41 12.90 -6.42
C PRO A 91 -6.39 11.75 -6.23
N ILE A 92 -5.87 10.51 -6.09
CA ILE A 92 -6.70 9.30 -5.93
C ILE A 92 -7.52 9.39 -4.65
N GLN A 93 -6.92 9.81 -3.53
CA GLN A 93 -7.61 9.97 -2.25
C GLN A 93 -8.73 11.02 -2.32
N LYS A 94 -8.53 12.12 -3.07
CA LYS A 94 -9.57 13.14 -3.24
C LYS A 94 -10.76 12.60 -4.05
N PHE A 95 -10.47 11.86 -5.11
CA PHE A 95 -11.50 11.30 -5.99
C PHE A 95 -12.13 10.01 -5.45
N SER A 96 -11.54 9.34 -4.46
CA SER A 96 -12.15 8.15 -3.86
C SER A 96 -13.48 8.45 -3.16
N HIS A 97 -13.68 9.69 -2.72
CA HIS A 97 -14.94 10.15 -2.10
C HIS A 97 -15.86 10.92 -3.06
N SER A 98 -15.28 11.73 -3.94
CA SER A 98 -16.05 12.61 -4.83
C SER A 98 -16.35 12.00 -6.21
N GLY A 99 -15.59 10.99 -6.60
CA GLY A 99 -15.59 10.45 -7.96
C GLY A 99 -14.98 11.43 -8.97
N THR A 100 -14.69 10.93 -10.17
CA THR A 100 -14.24 11.72 -11.31
C THR A 100 -14.81 11.16 -12.59
N ASN A 101 -15.10 12.02 -13.55
CA ASN A 101 -15.51 11.60 -14.88
C ASN A 101 -14.25 11.22 -15.68
N LEU A 102 -14.29 10.06 -16.33
CA LEU A 102 -13.26 9.61 -17.26
C LEU A 102 -13.88 9.38 -18.62
N LEU A 103 -13.20 9.84 -19.67
CA LEU A 103 -13.59 9.59 -21.05
C LEU A 103 -13.00 8.26 -21.51
N ILE A 104 -13.85 7.24 -21.66
CA ILE A 104 -13.47 5.90 -22.09
C ILE A 104 -14.25 5.58 -23.36
N ASN A 105 -13.55 5.31 -24.48
CA ASN A 105 -14.18 5.02 -25.78
C ASN A 105 -15.26 6.06 -26.18
N ASN A 106 -14.94 7.35 -26.06
CA ASN A 106 -15.83 8.49 -26.30
C ASN A 106 -17.09 8.54 -25.40
N LYS A 107 -17.15 7.71 -24.36
CA LYS A 107 -18.21 7.73 -23.35
C LYS A 107 -17.68 8.31 -22.05
N LEU A 108 -18.42 9.24 -21.48
CA LEU A 108 -18.13 9.75 -20.14
C LEU A 108 -18.63 8.72 -19.12
N ILE A 109 -17.72 8.21 -18.29
CA ILE A 109 -18.04 7.27 -17.21
C ILE A 109 -17.68 7.94 -15.89
N TRP A 110 -18.62 7.94 -14.95
CA TRP A 110 -18.35 8.43 -13.60
C TRP A 110 -17.67 7.33 -12.80
N THR A 111 -16.45 7.60 -12.33
CA THR A 111 -15.56 6.60 -11.76
C THR A 111 -15.03 6.99 -10.39
N PHE A 112 -14.80 5.99 -9.54
CA PHE A 112 -14.21 6.18 -8.23
C PHE A 112 -12.87 5.44 -8.18
N PRO A 113 -11.72 6.14 -8.23
CA PRO A 113 -10.43 5.50 -8.15
C PRO A 113 -10.15 5.00 -6.74
N LYS A 114 -9.64 3.78 -6.64
CA LYS A 114 -9.23 3.17 -5.37
C LYS A 114 -7.93 2.39 -5.58
N VAL A 115 -6.98 2.57 -4.66
CA VAL A 115 -5.78 1.73 -4.62
C VAL A 115 -6.21 0.35 -4.11
N SER A 116 -5.95 -0.66 -4.92
CA SER A 116 -6.50 -2.00 -4.78
C SER A 116 -5.50 -3.00 -4.25
N ILE A 117 -4.32 -3.01 -4.84
CA ILE A 117 -3.27 -3.98 -4.55
C ILE A 117 -1.94 -3.25 -4.61
N ILE A 118 -1.08 -3.58 -3.66
CA ILE A 118 0.34 -3.24 -3.72
C ILE A 118 1.06 -4.57 -3.94
N ILE A 119 1.70 -4.69 -5.10
CA ILE A 119 2.53 -5.83 -5.47
C ILE A 119 3.97 -5.40 -5.26
N ALA A 120 4.62 -6.06 -4.33
CA ALA A 120 5.97 -5.78 -3.88
C ALA A 120 6.54 -7.07 -3.30
N ASP A 121 7.84 -7.28 -3.43
CA ASP A 121 8.53 -8.27 -2.60
C ASP A 121 8.59 -7.79 -1.14
N TRP A 122 9.13 -8.63 -0.27
CA TRP A 122 8.97 -8.46 1.17
C TRP A 122 9.61 -7.18 1.73
N PRO A 123 10.84 -6.77 1.33
CA PRO A 123 11.44 -5.51 1.80
C PRO A 123 10.65 -4.28 1.32
N GLU A 124 10.11 -4.30 0.12
CA GLU A 124 9.35 -3.21 -0.48
C GLU A 124 7.98 -3.10 0.20
N ALA A 125 7.30 -4.23 0.42
CA ALA A 125 6.04 -4.27 1.18
C ALA A 125 6.24 -3.73 2.62
N ALA A 126 7.39 -4.04 3.23
CA ALA A 126 7.72 -3.52 4.55
C ALA A 126 8.02 -2.00 4.54
N THR A 127 8.53 -1.49 3.42
CA THR A 127 8.71 -0.05 3.18
C THR A 127 7.36 0.64 2.99
N PHE A 128 6.48 0.13 2.13
CA PHE A 128 5.11 0.62 1.95
C PHE A 128 4.34 0.71 3.27
N CYS A 129 4.38 -0.35 4.07
CA CYS A 129 3.66 -0.42 5.33
C CYS A 129 4.37 0.28 6.48
N LEU A 130 5.61 0.76 6.29
CA LEU A 130 6.49 1.20 7.37
C LEU A 130 6.49 0.18 8.52
N THR A 131 6.59 -1.10 8.22
CA THR A 131 6.71 -2.16 9.25
C THR A 131 8.17 -2.46 9.55
N TYR A 132 9.09 -2.03 8.69
CA TYR A 132 10.54 -2.14 8.87
C TYR A 132 11.12 -0.81 9.38
N LYS A 133 11.99 -0.88 10.40
CA LYS A 133 12.62 0.27 11.08
C LYS A 133 11.64 1.36 11.55
N SER A 134 10.40 0.99 11.85
CA SER A 134 9.36 1.91 12.32
C SER A 134 9.08 1.68 13.78
N THR A 135 8.91 2.77 14.54
CA THR A 135 8.56 2.72 15.96
C THR A 135 7.21 2.06 16.23
N ASN A 136 6.34 1.96 15.22
CA ASN A 136 4.97 1.46 15.38
C ASN A 136 4.80 -0.02 14.99
N SER A 137 5.87 -0.67 14.51
CA SER A 137 5.84 -2.10 14.20
C SER A 137 6.15 -2.92 15.45
N ASN A 138 5.41 -4.00 15.70
CA ASN A 138 5.71 -4.95 16.78
C ASN A 138 7.05 -5.66 16.56
N HIS A 139 7.49 -5.82 15.30
CA HIS A 139 8.77 -6.41 14.96
C HIS A 139 9.45 -5.56 13.87
N PRO A 140 10.15 -4.48 14.24
CA PRO A 140 10.68 -3.54 13.27
C PRO A 140 11.90 -4.05 12.50
N CYS A 141 12.49 -5.19 12.89
CA CYS A 141 13.49 -5.89 12.08
C CYS A 141 12.93 -7.23 11.59
N HIS A 142 12.72 -7.37 10.28
CA HIS A 142 12.17 -8.59 9.68
C HIS A 142 13.16 -9.77 9.72
N PHE A 143 14.46 -9.48 9.85
CA PHE A 143 15.51 -10.50 9.90
C PHE A 143 15.74 -11.00 11.33
N CYS A 144 15.72 -10.07 12.30
CA CYS A 144 16.01 -10.40 13.70
C CYS A 144 14.75 -10.71 14.51
N LEU A 145 13.55 -10.33 14.02
CA LEU A 145 12.24 -10.56 14.66
C LEU A 145 12.14 -10.05 16.12
N VAL A 146 13.03 -9.15 16.53
CA VAL A 146 13.04 -8.56 17.88
C VAL A 146 11.75 -7.78 18.11
N ASN A 147 11.14 -7.93 19.28
CA ASN A 147 9.92 -7.23 19.64
C ASN A 147 10.21 -5.73 19.84
N ARG A 148 9.25 -4.87 19.51
CA ARG A 148 9.33 -3.42 19.73
C ARG A 148 9.67 -3.07 21.17
N ASP A 149 9.05 -3.78 22.10
CA ASP A 149 9.20 -3.49 23.54
C ASP A 149 10.61 -3.86 24.05
N ASP A 150 11.32 -4.69 23.30
CA ASP A 150 12.73 -5.06 23.53
C ASP A 150 13.71 -4.09 22.84
N LEU A 151 13.20 -3.03 22.19
CA LEU A 151 14.00 -1.99 21.57
C LEU A 151 14.10 -0.78 22.47
N ALA A 152 15.20 -0.04 22.32
CA ALA A 152 15.50 1.05 23.20
C ALA A 152 14.48 2.21 23.12
N ASN A 153 14.35 2.87 24.26
CA ASN A 153 13.36 3.91 24.52
C ASN A 153 13.67 5.19 23.71
N THR A 154 12.75 5.59 22.83
CA THR A 154 12.88 6.74 21.91
C THR A 154 12.82 8.11 22.57
N THR A 155 12.69 8.16 23.90
CA THR A 155 12.65 9.39 24.72
C THR A 155 14.03 9.97 25.05
N ARG A 156 15.13 9.29 24.69
CA ARG A 156 16.51 9.77 24.92
C ARG A 156 17.01 10.71 23.81
N SER A 157 17.89 11.65 24.18
CA SER A 157 18.54 12.61 23.29
C SER A 157 19.26 11.93 22.12
N LYS A 158 19.09 12.44 20.90
CA LYS A 158 19.70 11.93 19.64
C LYS A 158 21.23 11.85 19.67
N HIS A 159 21.88 12.58 20.57
CA HIS A 159 23.35 12.64 20.63
C HIS A 159 24.00 11.42 21.29
N ASP A 160 23.23 10.58 21.99
CA ASP A 160 23.75 9.43 22.74
C ASP A 160 23.45 8.07 22.06
N LEU A 161 22.95 8.07 20.82
CA LEU A 161 22.36 6.88 20.19
C LEU A 161 23.14 6.48 18.93
N VAL A 162 23.65 5.25 18.90
CA VAL A 162 24.34 4.65 17.75
C VAL A 162 23.32 3.96 16.84
N LEU A 163 23.36 4.21 15.54
CA LEU A 163 22.44 3.61 14.57
C LEU A 163 22.68 2.09 14.46
N LYS A 164 21.64 1.28 14.68
CA LYS A 164 21.70 -0.17 14.43
C LYS A 164 21.60 -0.45 12.93
N ASN A 165 22.62 -1.10 12.37
CA ASN A 165 22.63 -1.66 11.02
C ASN A 165 22.75 -3.19 11.09
N HIS A 166 22.70 -3.87 9.95
CA HIS A 166 22.78 -5.34 9.90
C HIS A 166 24.09 -5.95 10.45
N GLU A 167 25.14 -5.16 10.62
CA GLU A 167 26.46 -5.64 11.08
C GLU A 167 26.58 -5.55 12.60
N ASN A 168 26.12 -4.45 13.20
CA ASN A 168 26.30 -4.19 14.65
C ASN A 168 25.15 -4.74 15.52
N MET A 169 24.02 -5.13 14.92
CA MET A 169 22.82 -5.54 15.65
C MET A 169 23.04 -6.79 16.52
N ARG A 170 23.85 -7.76 16.05
CA ARG A 170 24.16 -8.98 16.80
C ARG A 170 25.01 -8.68 18.03
N THR A 171 26.06 -7.87 17.87
CA THR A 171 26.95 -7.47 18.97
C THR A 171 26.24 -6.63 20.03
N CYS A 172 25.25 -5.81 19.66
CA CYS A 172 24.45 -5.06 20.63
C CYS A 172 23.53 -5.97 21.46
N LEU A 173 22.99 -7.03 20.86
CA LEU A 173 22.12 -8.00 21.53
C LEU A 173 22.91 -8.81 22.58
N ASP A 174 24.13 -9.20 22.22
CA ASP A 174 25.03 -9.98 23.08
C ASP A 174 25.54 -9.20 24.31
N LYS A 175 25.47 -7.86 24.28
CA LYS A 175 25.98 -6.97 25.34
C LYS A 175 24.91 -6.42 26.30
N SER A 176 23.63 -6.75 26.10
CA SER A 176 22.51 -6.24 26.92
C SER A 176 22.46 -4.70 27.04
N GLU A 177 22.91 -3.98 26.02
CA GLU A 177 22.80 -2.51 25.90
C GLU A 177 21.45 -2.11 25.28
N ASP A 178 20.36 -2.69 25.78
CA ASP A 178 19.03 -2.66 25.14
C ASP A 178 18.33 -1.29 25.21
N LYS A 179 18.95 -0.28 25.83
CA LYS A 179 18.31 1.01 26.20
C LYS A 179 18.94 2.27 25.59
N SER A 180 19.78 2.15 24.57
CA SER A 180 20.49 3.29 23.93
C SER A 180 20.32 3.36 22.40
N VAL A 181 19.09 3.22 21.88
CA VAL A 181 18.84 3.25 20.43
C VAL A 181 17.55 4.00 20.03
N TYR A 182 17.61 4.70 18.90
CA TYR A 182 16.50 5.43 18.28
C TYR A 182 15.95 4.65 17.09
N ILE A 183 14.62 4.60 16.94
CA ILE A 183 13.95 4.15 15.72
C ILE A 183 13.23 5.36 15.12
N GLU A 184 13.34 5.52 13.80
CA GLU A 184 12.81 6.69 13.10
C GLU A 184 11.28 6.70 13.10
N SER A 185 10.69 7.85 13.41
CA SER A 185 9.26 8.10 13.25
C SER A 185 9.02 8.70 11.85
N ILE A 186 8.56 7.86 10.91
CA ILE A 186 8.18 8.28 9.56
C ILE A 186 6.65 8.18 9.44
N PRO A 187 5.94 9.21 8.97
CA PRO A 187 4.50 9.14 8.73
C PRO A 187 4.15 8.25 7.52
N ASN A 188 3.19 7.33 7.68
CA ASN A 188 2.69 6.50 6.58
C ASN A 188 1.44 7.11 5.92
N TYR A 189 1.56 7.56 4.67
CA TYR A 189 0.42 8.13 3.94
C TYR A 189 -0.68 7.10 3.60
N PHE A 190 -0.35 5.81 3.47
CA PHE A 190 -1.37 4.78 3.21
C PHE A 190 -2.39 4.66 4.33
N TRP A 191 -2.01 5.00 5.56
CA TRP A 191 -2.91 4.93 6.71
C TRP A 191 -4.00 6.01 6.67
N ASN A 192 -3.88 6.99 5.76
CA ASN A 192 -4.90 7.99 5.52
C ASN A 192 -5.98 7.52 4.52
N PHE A 193 -5.79 6.40 3.84
CA PHE A 193 -6.83 5.78 3.02
C PHE A 193 -7.80 5.03 3.95
N LYS A 194 -9.01 5.56 4.12
CA LYS A 194 -10.12 4.91 4.84
C LYS A 194 -11.16 4.41 3.84
#